data_AF-A0A3Q0CSP2-F1
#
_entry.id   AF-A0A3Q0CSP2-F1
#
_cell.length_a   1.000
_cell.length_b   1.000
_cell.length_c   1.000
_cell.angle_alpha   90.00
_cell.angle_beta   90.00
_cell.angle_gamma   90.00
#
_symmetry.space_group_name_H-M   'P 1'
#
loop_
_entity.id
_entity.type
_entity.pdbx_description
1 polymer ?
#
loop_
_entity_poly.entity_id
_entity_poly.type
_entity_poly.pdbx_seq_one_letter_code
_entity_poly.pdbx_strand_id
1 'polypeptide(L)'
;MSLSTRLSVGATEGLFEADKNTGEPENTYILRPIFQQRFRPSVVKDCIHAVLKEELASAEYSPDEMPNLTKHLSEIIKDKLKAWLLDVSGMQTLTTTLMMSS
;
A
#
# COMPACT_ATOMS: atom_id res chain seq x y z
N MET A 1 -30.66 -49.90 7.98
CA MET A 1 -30.09 -49.95 6.61
C MET A 1 -29.46 -48.57 6.36
N SER A 2 -28.14 -48.35 6.39
CA SER A 2 -26.96 -49.21 6.20
C SER A 2 -25.84 -48.84 7.20
N LEU A 3 -25.05 -49.83 7.63
CA LEU A 3 -23.77 -49.65 8.33
C LEU A 3 -22.65 -49.39 7.31
N SER A 4 -21.57 -48.70 7.75
CA SER A 4 -20.14 -48.96 7.42
C SER A 4 -19.33 -47.67 7.57
N THR A 5 -18.06 -47.62 7.99
CA THR A 5 -17.09 -48.57 8.55
C THR A 5 -15.95 -47.71 9.11
N ARG A 6 -15.31 -48.20 10.18
CA ARG A 6 -14.18 -47.58 10.88
C ARG A 6 -12.88 -47.89 10.12
N LEU A 7 -11.89 -47.01 10.10
CA LEU A 7 -10.50 -47.46 10.08
C LEU A 7 -9.57 -46.47 10.79
N SER A 8 -8.60 -47.09 11.47
CA SER A 8 -7.75 -46.59 12.53
C SER A 8 -6.32 -46.38 12.03
N VAL A 9 -5.59 -45.50 12.73
CA VAL A 9 -4.13 -45.51 12.95
C VAL A 9 -3.20 -45.33 11.75
N GLY A 10 -2.30 -44.36 11.91
CA GLY A 10 -1.06 -44.22 11.16
C GLY A 10 -0.16 -43.18 11.83
N ALA A 11 0.36 -43.49 13.01
CA ALA A 11 1.56 -42.84 13.50
C ALA A 11 2.74 -43.36 12.67
N THR A 12 3.29 -42.53 11.78
CA THR A 12 4.63 -42.71 11.26
C THR A 12 5.32 -41.36 11.32
N GLU A 13 6.19 -41.25 12.31
CA GLU A 13 7.29 -40.31 12.38
C GLU A 13 8.02 -40.30 11.04
N GLY A 14 8.13 -39.12 10.44
CA GLY A 14 8.76 -38.92 9.14
C GLY A 14 9.19 -37.47 9.04
N LEU A 15 10.36 -37.19 9.61
CA LEU A 15 11.30 -36.12 9.28
C LEU A 15 10.84 -35.20 8.12
N PHE A 16 10.28 -34.03 8.46
CA PHE A 16 10.26 -32.94 7.51
C PHE A 16 11.57 -32.20 7.64
N GLU A 17 12.50 -32.61 6.77
CA GLU A 17 13.74 -31.93 6.49
C GLU A 17 13.49 -30.43 6.38
N ALA A 18 14.30 -29.67 7.10
CA ALA A 18 14.36 -28.22 7.05
C ALA A 18 14.86 -27.82 5.66
N ASP A 19 13.97 -27.79 4.68
CA ASP A 19 14.27 -27.24 3.37
C ASP A 19 14.33 -25.72 3.52
N LYS A 20 15.57 -25.23 3.44
CA LYS A 20 15.96 -23.83 3.49
C LYS A 20 15.49 -23.16 2.21
N ASN A 21 14.20 -22.79 2.12
CA ASN A 21 13.79 -21.80 1.12
C ASN A 21 14.40 -20.45 1.51
N THR A 22 15.47 -20.14 0.79
CA THR A 22 16.34 -18.99 0.95
C THR A 22 15.64 -17.80 0.32
N GLY A 23 14.77 -17.15 1.08
CA GLY A 23 14.52 -15.70 1.01
C GLY A 23 14.43 -15.03 -0.37
N GLU A 24 13.85 -15.68 -1.38
CA GLU A 24 13.50 -15.04 -2.65
C GLU A 24 12.01 -14.66 -2.62
N PRO A 25 11.62 -13.43 -3.03
CA PRO A 25 10.22 -13.08 -3.10
C PRO A 25 9.59 -13.89 -4.23
N GLU A 26 8.92 -14.99 -3.89
CA GLU A 26 8.10 -15.75 -4.83
C GLU A 26 7.18 -14.77 -5.57
N ASN A 27 7.28 -14.72 -6.90
CA ASN A 27 6.50 -13.85 -7.79
C ASN A 27 4.99 -14.19 -7.72
N THR A 28 4.36 -13.81 -6.62
CA THR A 28 2.95 -14.08 -6.33
C THR A 28 2.11 -12.90 -6.78
N TYR A 29 1.20 -13.14 -7.72
CA TYR A 29 0.24 -12.12 -8.15
C TYR A 29 -0.68 -11.71 -7.00
N ILE A 30 -0.86 -10.40 -6.81
CA ILE A 30 -1.78 -9.86 -5.81
C ILE A 30 -3.20 -9.89 -6.39
N LEU A 31 -3.94 -10.97 -6.12
CA LEU A 31 -5.33 -11.14 -6.57
C LEU A 31 -6.34 -10.34 -5.72
N ARG A 32 -5.95 -9.94 -4.50
CA ARG A 32 -6.79 -9.18 -3.57
C ARG A 32 -6.13 -7.83 -3.29
N PRO A 33 -6.86 -6.71 -3.40
CA PRO A 33 -6.29 -5.42 -3.08
C PRO A 33 -5.76 -5.35 -1.65
N ILE A 34 -4.55 -4.81 -1.49
CA ILE A 34 -3.95 -4.61 -0.17
C ILE A 34 -4.66 -3.46 0.52
N PHE A 35 -5.31 -3.75 1.65
CA PHE A 35 -6.13 -2.77 2.37
C PHE A 35 -5.31 -1.62 2.96
N GLN A 36 -4.03 -1.84 3.27
CA GLN A 36 -3.09 -0.81 3.72
C GLN A 36 -2.71 0.16 2.59
N GLN A 37 -2.80 -0.28 1.33
CA GLN A 37 -2.58 0.54 0.14
C GLN A 37 -3.87 1.21 -0.35
N ARG A 38 -4.86 1.41 0.53
CA ARG A 38 -6.10 2.12 0.20
C ARG A 38 -6.15 3.46 0.89
N PHE A 39 -6.59 4.47 0.14
CA PHE A 39 -6.86 5.79 0.70
C PHE A 39 -7.99 5.73 1.73
N ARG A 40 -7.76 6.33 2.89
CA ARG A 40 -8.78 6.58 3.90
C ARG A 40 -9.47 7.90 3.58
N PRO A 41 -10.81 7.96 3.51
CA PRO A 41 -11.51 9.22 3.23
C PRO A 41 -11.15 10.36 4.19
N SER A 42 -10.91 10.06 5.47
CA SER A 42 -10.43 11.04 6.46
C SER A 42 -9.09 11.64 6.06
N VAL A 43 -8.10 10.80 5.78
CA VAL A 43 -6.76 11.23 5.37
C VAL A 43 -6.79 12.03 4.07
N VAL A 44 -7.59 11.60 3.10
CA VAL A 44 -7.75 12.33 1.83
C VAL A 44 -8.36 13.71 2.08
N LYS A 45 -9.44 13.76 2.87
CA LYS A 45 -10.11 15.02 3.22
C LYS A 45 -9.16 15.98 3.93
N ASP A 46 -8.43 15.49 4.93
CA ASP A 46 -7.51 16.30 5.71
C ASP A 46 -6.36 16.83 4.83
N CYS A 47 -5.81 15.99 3.94
CA CYS A 47 -4.79 16.40 2.98
C CYS A 47 -5.30 17.51 2.04
N ILE A 48 -6.50 17.35 1.47
CA ILE A 48 -7.10 18.36 0.59
C ILE A 48 -7.30 19.67 1.35
N HIS A 49 -7.88 19.62 2.54
CA HIS A 49 -8.13 20.81 3.36
C HIS A 49 -6.83 21.53 3.74
N ALA A 50 -5.78 20.79 4.10
CA ALA A 50 -4.49 21.36 4.45
C ALA A 50 -3.87 22.10 3.26
N VAL A 51 -3.79 21.45 2.09
CA VAL A 51 -3.22 22.07 0.87
C VAL A 51 -4.02 23.29 0.44
N LEU A 52 -5.34 23.19 0.37
CA LEU A 52 -6.18 24.32 -0.03
C LEU A 52 -6.05 25.48 0.94
N LYS A 53 -6.00 25.22 2.26
CA LYS A 53 -5.86 26.27 3.27
C LYS A 53 -4.50 26.97 3.18
N GLU A 54 -3.43 26.22 2.93
CA GLU A 54 -2.07 26.75 2.81
C GLU A 54 -1.91 27.59 1.54
N GLU A 55 -2.20 27.01 0.38
CA GLU A 55 -1.95 27.61 -0.93
C GLU A 55 -2.92 28.76 -1.25
N LEU A 56 -4.17 28.69 -0.77
CA LEU A 56 -5.17 29.73 -1.04
C LEU A 56 -5.23 30.83 0.01
N ALA A 57 -4.42 30.78 1.08
CA ALA A 57 -4.47 31.78 2.15
C ALA A 57 -4.28 33.22 1.67
N SER A 58 -3.49 33.40 0.61
CA SER A 58 -3.15 34.71 0.03
C SER A 58 -3.57 34.85 -1.44
N ALA A 59 -4.28 33.87 -1.98
CA ALA A 59 -4.63 33.84 -3.39
C ALA A 59 -5.87 34.69 -3.65
N GLU A 60 -5.79 35.60 -4.62
CA GLU A 60 -6.94 36.31 -5.17
C GLU A 60 -7.39 35.67 -6.48
N TYR A 61 -8.69 35.72 -6.77
CA TYR A 61 -9.21 35.17 -7.99
C TYR A 61 -8.78 36.00 -9.22
N SER A 62 -8.05 35.36 -10.15
CA SER A 62 -7.72 35.92 -11.46
C SER A 62 -8.09 34.92 -12.55
N PRO A 63 -8.88 35.29 -13.56
CA PRO A 63 -9.33 34.35 -14.60
C PRO A 63 -8.18 33.78 -15.44
N ASP A 64 -7.07 34.52 -15.58
CA ASP A 64 -5.90 34.09 -16.36
C ASP A 64 -5.03 33.09 -15.58
N GLU A 65 -4.91 33.27 -14.26
CA GLU A 65 -4.04 32.45 -13.41
C GLU A 65 -4.77 31.26 -12.76
N MET A 66 -6.10 31.32 -12.62
CA MET A 66 -6.90 30.27 -11.97
C MET A 66 -6.72 28.88 -12.60
N PRO A 67 -6.62 28.72 -13.94
CA PRO A 67 -6.38 27.41 -14.54
C PRO A 67 -5.04 26.81 -14.11
N ASN A 68 -3.99 27.63 -14.04
CA ASN A 68 -2.67 27.21 -13.61
C ASN A 68 -2.65 26.85 -12.13
N LEU A 69 -3.24 27.70 -11.30
CA LEU A 69 -3.38 27.46 -9.86
C LEU A 69 -4.15 26.17 -9.58
N THR A 70 -5.29 25.95 -10.25
CA THR A 70 -6.11 24.74 -10.08
C THR A 70 -5.34 23.49 -10.47
N LYS A 71 -4.60 23.53 -11.59
CA LYS A 71 -3.74 22.42 -12.01
C LYS A 71 -2.67 22.14 -10.96
N HIS A 72 -1.98 23.16 -10.49
CA HIS A 72 -0.94 23.06 -9.48
C HIS A 72 -1.46 22.42 -8.18
N LEU A 73 -2.60 22.89 -7.67
CA LEU A 73 -3.25 22.33 -6.48
C LEU A 73 -3.56 20.85 -6.66
N SER A 74 -4.10 20.47 -7.83
CA SER A 74 -4.43 19.07 -8.11
C SER A 74 -3.18 18.17 -8.16
N GLU A 75 -2.07 18.69 -8.66
CA GLU A 75 -0.79 17.98 -8.72
C GLU A 75 -0.20 17.80 -7.31
N ILE A 76 -0.17 18.86 -6.51
CA ILE A 76 0.30 18.80 -5.12
C ILE A 76 -0.51 17.79 -4.31
N ILE A 77 -1.85 17.86 -4.37
CA ILE A 77 -2.72 16.94 -3.61
C ILE A 77 -2.44 15.49 -4.03
N LYS A 78 -2.36 15.21 -5.33
CA LYS A 78 -2.05 13.88 -5.87
C LYS A 78 -0.69 13.38 -5.37
N ASP A 79 0.33 14.21 -5.38
CA ASP A 79 1.69 13.80 -5.02
C ASP A 79 1.84 13.61 -3.51
N LYS A 80 1.23 14.46 -2.68
CA LYS A 80 1.17 14.27 -1.22
C LYS A 80 0.44 12.97 -0.85
N LEU A 81 -0.68 12.67 -1.50
CA LEU A 81 -1.42 11.44 -1.26
C LEU A 81 -0.62 10.19 -1.69
N LYS A 82 0.06 10.24 -2.83
CA LYS A 82 0.93 9.13 -3.27
C LYS A 82 2.08 8.89 -2.30
N ALA A 83 2.73 9.95 -1.82
CA ALA A 83 3.81 9.85 -0.84
C ALA A 83 3.31 9.19 0.45
N TRP A 84 2.18 9.67 0.99
CA TRP A 84 1.57 9.06 2.18
C TRP A 84 1.21 7.59 1.97
N LEU A 85 0.71 7.23 0.79
CA LEU A 85 0.40 5.84 0.44
C LEU A 85 1.66 4.97 0.42
N LEU A 86 2.75 5.48 -0.13
CA LEU A 86 4.03 4.78 -0.20
C LEU A 86 4.59 4.54 1.20
N ASP A 87 4.53 5.55 2.07
CA ASP A 87 4.97 5.46 3.47
C ASP A 87 4.16 4.41 4.24
N VAL A 88 2.83 4.44 4.12
CA VAL A 88 1.94 3.48 4.80
C VAL A 88 2.05 2.07 4.24
N SER A 89 2.43 1.93 2.96
CA SER A 89 2.66 0.63 2.35
C SER A 89 3.96 -0.04 2.80
N GLY A 90 4.85 0.67 3.50
CA GLY A 90 6.18 0.17 3.90
C GLY A 90 7.13 -0.09 2.74
N MET A 91 6.75 0.26 1.50
CA MET A 91 7.56 0.03 0.30
C MET A 91 8.84 0.89 0.27
N GLN A 92 8.86 2.05 0.94
CA GLN A 92 10.06 2.90 1.04
C GLN A 92 11.22 2.22 1.80
N THR A 93 10.90 1.37 2.80
CA THR A 93 11.90 0.66 3.62
C THR A 93 12.62 -0.42 2.80
N LEU A 94 11.89 -1.10 1.91
CA LEU A 94 12.45 -2.14 1.05
C LEU A 94 13.36 -1.55 -0.04
N THR A 95 12.94 -0.45 -0.68
CA THR A 95 13.78 0.23 -1.69
C THR A 95 15.05 0.84 -1.10
N THR A 96 14.94 1.42 0.12
CA THR A 96 16.10 1.98 0.84
C THR A 96 17.09 0.90 1.29
N THR A 97 16.61 -0.22 1.82
CA THR A 97 17.50 -1.32 2.26
C THR A 97 18.28 -1.90 1.08
N LEU A 98 17.63 -2.07 -0.08
CA LEU A 98 18.25 -2.60 -1.30
C LEU A 98 19.33 -1.67 -1.87
N MET A 99 19.13 -0.35 -1.82
CA MET A 99 20.14 0.62 -2.29
C MET A 99 21.33 0.77 -1.34
N MET A 100 21.20 0.37 -0.07
CA MET A 100 22.31 0.41 0.91
C MET A 100 23.12 -0.89 0.97
N SER A 101 22.66 -1.97 0.34
CA SER A 101 23.36 -3.27 0.28
C SER A 101 24.11 -3.52 -1.03
N SER A 102 24.42 -2.47 -1.81
CA SER A 102 25.23 -2.52 -3.05
C SER A 102 26.56 -1.79 -2.89
#